data_AF-A0A966D7W9-F1
#
_entry.id   AF-A0A966D7W9-F1
#
_cell.length_a   1.000
_cell.length_b   1.000
_cell.length_c   1.000
_cell.angle_alpha   90.00
_cell.angle_beta   90.00
_cell.angle_gamma   90.00
#
_symmetry.space_group_name_H-M   'P 1'
#
loop_
_entity.id
_entity.type
_entity.pdbx_description
1 polymer ?
#
loop_
_entity_poly.entity_id
_entity_poly.type
_entity_poly.pdbx_seq_one_letter_code
_entity_poly.pdbx_strand_id
1 'polypeptide(L)'
;MNRYDKLQMYKKMDLEDKIHFSKHRIELFLNKMGSNCVVSFSGGKDSTVLLHLCRQVKPDIKAIFVDTGLEYPEIRKFVSITENVETIKPKMRFDEVLRKYGYPVISKEVSRQISDIRNSKSQKLINKRLYGDEKGKCGKLSDKWKFLINSDIKISDKCCDVMKKRPFKKIMKNYNGVFIGTMTEDS
;
A
#
# COMPACT_ATOMS: atom_id res chain seq x y z
N MET A 1 -25.94 17.02 -5.06
CA MET A 1 -25.53 15.59 -5.13
C MET A 1 -24.30 15.38 -4.24
N ASN A 2 -24.42 14.53 -3.22
CA ASN A 2 -23.35 14.29 -2.25
C ASN A 2 -22.29 13.30 -2.81
N ARG A 3 -21.23 13.02 -2.05
CA ARG A 3 -20.15 12.10 -2.49
C ARG A 3 -20.62 10.67 -2.69
N TYR A 4 -21.54 10.20 -1.85
CA TYR A 4 -22.10 8.86 -1.92
C TYR A 4 -22.95 8.68 -3.18
N ASP A 5 -23.81 9.65 -3.49
CA ASP A 5 -24.65 9.64 -4.69
C ASP A 5 -23.80 9.58 -5.97
N LYS A 6 -22.71 10.36 -6.04
CA LYS A 6 -21.75 10.33 -7.16
C LYS A 6 -21.11 8.96 -7.33
N LEU A 7 -20.71 8.32 -6.23
CA LEU A 7 -20.15 6.98 -6.27
C LEU A 7 -21.17 5.97 -6.81
N GLN A 8 -22.41 6.00 -6.33
CA GLN A 8 -23.46 5.11 -6.82
C GLN A 8 -23.72 5.30 -8.31
N MET A 9 -23.69 6.55 -8.79
CA MET A 9 -23.79 6.87 -10.23
C MET A 9 -22.61 6.26 -11.02
N TYR A 10 -21.37 6.45 -10.57
CA TYR A 10 -20.18 5.90 -11.24
C TYR A 10 -20.17 4.36 -11.28
N LYS A 11 -20.69 3.69 -10.23
CA LYS A 11 -20.80 2.23 -10.22
C LYS A 11 -21.76 1.72 -11.29
N LYS A 12 -22.83 2.48 -11.58
CA LYS A 12 -23.88 2.13 -12.56
C LYS A 12 -23.51 2.44 -14.01
N MET A 13 -22.45 3.21 -14.26
CA MET A 13 -21.95 3.45 -15.62
C MET A 13 -21.63 2.14 -16.32
N ASP A 14 -21.82 2.10 -17.64
CA ASP A 14 -21.33 1.00 -18.45
C ASP A 14 -19.80 0.99 -18.53
N LEU A 15 -19.24 -0.02 -19.20
CA LEU A 15 -17.80 -0.17 -19.29
C LEU A 15 -17.13 0.94 -20.11
N GLU A 16 -17.75 1.37 -21.21
CA GLU A 16 -17.18 2.37 -22.10
C GLU A 16 -17.09 3.73 -21.41
N ASP A 17 -18.16 4.12 -20.73
CA ASP A 17 -18.22 5.33 -19.90
C ASP A 17 -17.18 5.28 -18.78
N LYS A 18 -17.01 4.13 -18.12
CA LYS A 18 -15.98 3.94 -17.08
C LYS A 18 -14.57 4.11 -17.63
N ILE A 19 -14.30 3.59 -18.84
CA ILE A 19 -13.00 3.74 -19.51
C ILE A 19 -12.78 5.20 -19.87
N HIS A 20 -13.75 5.86 -20.50
CA HIS A 20 -13.65 7.27 -20.88
C HIS A 20 -13.44 8.17 -19.66
N PHE A 21 -14.25 7.98 -18.61
CA PHE A 21 -14.11 8.69 -17.36
C PHE A 21 -12.72 8.48 -16.74
N SER A 22 -12.23 7.24 -16.70
CA SER A 22 -10.91 6.93 -16.13
C SER A 22 -9.77 7.61 -16.91
N LYS A 23 -9.82 7.58 -18.24
CA LYS A 23 -8.84 8.29 -19.10
C LYS A 23 -8.86 9.79 -18.85
N HIS A 24 -10.04 10.39 -18.80
CA HIS A 24 -10.19 11.81 -18.51
C HIS A 24 -9.60 12.17 -17.13
N ARG A 25 -9.80 11.33 -16.12
CA ARG A 25 -9.19 11.53 -14.78
C ARG A 25 -7.66 11.42 -14.83
N ILE A 26 -7.10 10.53 -15.65
CA ILE A 26 -5.66 10.40 -15.88
C ILE A 26 -5.11 11.67 -16.54
N GLU A 27 -5.74 12.15 -17.60
CA GLU A 27 -5.37 13.40 -18.29
C GLU A 27 -5.38 14.60 -17.34
N LEU A 28 -6.45 14.77 -16.57
CA LEU A 28 -6.55 15.86 -15.58
C LEU A 28 -5.43 15.80 -14.54
N PHE A 29 -5.06 14.59 -14.09
CA PHE A 29 -3.97 14.42 -13.13
C PHE A 29 -2.61 14.76 -13.76
N LEU A 30 -2.35 14.29 -14.98
CA LEU A 30 -1.12 14.61 -15.72
C LEU A 30 -1.00 16.11 -15.98
N ASN A 31 -2.08 16.77 -16.40
CA ASN A 31 -2.10 18.22 -16.64
C ASN A 31 -1.82 19.01 -15.35
N LYS A 32 -2.27 18.52 -14.20
CA LYS A 32 -2.05 19.18 -12.90
C LYS A 32 -0.65 18.93 -12.33
N MET A 33 -0.13 17.71 -12.46
CA MET A 33 1.12 17.28 -11.83
C MET A 33 2.33 17.44 -12.77
N GLY A 34 2.10 17.69 -14.07
CA GLY A 34 3.10 17.63 -15.12
C GLY A 34 3.35 16.21 -15.62
N SER A 35 4.10 16.11 -16.72
CA SER A 35 4.37 14.85 -17.42
C SER A 35 5.24 13.85 -16.64
N ASN A 36 5.94 14.28 -15.60
CA ASN A 36 6.82 13.44 -14.78
C ASN A 36 6.05 12.67 -13.68
N CYS A 37 5.09 11.85 -14.10
CA CYS A 37 4.31 10.97 -13.23
C CYS A 37 4.59 9.50 -13.52
N VAL A 38 4.31 8.63 -12.55
CA VAL A 38 4.52 7.18 -12.66
C VAL A 38 3.31 6.37 -12.23
N VAL A 39 3.26 5.10 -12.64
CA VAL A 39 2.25 4.14 -12.16
C VAL A 39 2.87 3.23 -11.09
N SER A 40 2.24 3.11 -9.93
CA SER A 40 2.58 2.08 -8.95
C SER A 40 2.10 0.72 -9.46
N PHE A 41 3.02 -0.10 -9.95
CA PHE A 41 2.72 -1.36 -10.61
C PHE A 41 3.07 -2.54 -9.72
N SER A 42 2.10 -3.41 -9.41
CA SER A 42 2.30 -4.60 -8.59
C SER A 42 2.37 -5.90 -9.40
N GLY A 43 2.06 -5.83 -10.70
CA GLY A 43 1.86 -7.00 -11.55
C GLY A 43 0.52 -7.72 -11.33
N GLY A 44 -0.35 -7.22 -10.46
CA GLY A 44 -1.71 -7.73 -10.25
C GLY A 44 -2.74 -7.05 -11.16
N LYS A 45 -3.93 -7.66 -11.27
CA LYS A 45 -5.03 -7.26 -12.19
C LYS A 45 -5.29 -5.75 -12.22
N ASP A 46 -5.44 -5.12 -11.05
CA ASP A 46 -5.87 -3.72 -10.95
C ASP A 46 -4.76 -2.79 -11.43
N SER A 47 -3.51 -3.08 -11.06
CA SER A 47 -2.35 -2.32 -11.50
C SER A 47 -2.06 -2.49 -13.00
N THR A 48 -2.38 -3.66 -13.56
CA THR A 48 -2.25 -3.94 -15.00
C THR A 48 -3.27 -3.17 -15.81
N VAL A 49 -4.54 -3.16 -15.39
CA VAL A 49 -5.59 -2.36 -16.03
C VAL A 49 -5.28 -0.88 -15.93
N LEU A 50 -4.85 -0.40 -14.76
CA LEU A 50 -4.45 0.98 -14.59
C LEU A 50 -3.29 1.36 -15.51
N LEU A 51 -2.24 0.53 -15.59
CA LEU A 51 -1.11 0.79 -16.47
C LEU A 51 -1.54 0.84 -17.94
N HIS A 52 -2.43 -0.07 -18.35
CA HIS A 52 -3.00 -0.08 -19.70
C HIS A 52 -3.74 1.23 -20.01
N LEU A 53 -4.63 1.67 -19.11
CA LEU A 53 -5.37 2.94 -19.28
C LEU A 53 -4.44 4.15 -19.30
N CYS A 54 -3.44 4.18 -18.41
CA CYS A 54 -2.44 5.25 -18.40
C CYS A 54 -1.65 5.30 -19.71
N ARG A 55 -1.30 4.15 -20.30
CA ARG A 55 -0.56 4.08 -21.58
C ARG A 55 -1.40 4.44 -22.79
N GLN A 56 -2.72 4.30 -22.73
CA GLN A 56 -3.60 4.82 -23.77
C GLN A 56 -3.64 6.36 -23.79
N VAL A 57 -3.33 7.02 -22.68
CA VAL A 57 -3.26 8.49 -22.57
C VAL A 57 -1.82 9.00 -22.75
N LYS A 58 -0.85 8.34 -22.12
CA LYS A 58 0.58 8.66 -22.14
C LYS A 58 1.39 7.37 -22.39
N PRO A 59 1.66 7.00 -23.66
CA PRO A 59 2.27 5.71 -24.02
C PRO A 59 3.63 5.44 -23.34
N ASP A 60 4.41 6.49 -23.11
CA ASP A 60 5.75 6.44 -22.49
C ASP A 60 5.72 6.51 -20.96
N ILE A 61 4.55 6.44 -20.31
CA ILE A 61 4.49 6.51 -18.85
C ILE A 61 5.21 5.31 -18.20
N LYS A 62 6.13 5.64 -17.30
CA LYS A 62 6.91 4.64 -16.55
C LYS A 62 6.08 4.04 -15.42
N ALA A 63 6.28 2.75 -15.19
CA ALA A 63 5.76 2.03 -14.05
C ALA A 63 6.88 1.71 -13.05
N ILE A 64 6.58 1.73 -11.75
CA ILE A 64 7.51 1.36 -10.68
C ILE A 64 7.01 0.07 -10.03
N PHE A 65 7.83 -0.97 -10.05
CA PHE A 65 7.60 -2.23 -9.33
C PHE A 65 8.56 -2.35 -8.15
N VAL A 66 8.05 -2.72 -6.98
CA VAL A 66 8.88 -2.97 -5.79
C VAL A 66 9.01 -4.48 -5.58
N ASP A 67 10.14 -5.05 -6.00
CA ASP A 67 10.44 -6.46 -5.78
C ASP A 67 10.87 -6.67 -4.32
N THR A 68 9.99 -7.24 -3.52
CA THR A 68 10.25 -7.49 -2.09
C THR A 68 11.03 -8.77 -1.84
N GLY A 69 11.33 -9.56 -2.86
CA GLY A 69 11.90 -10.89 -2.62
C GLY A 69 10.84 -11.98 -2.46
N LEU A 70 9.56 -11.63 -2.28
CA LEU A 70 8.48 -12.56 -1.92
C LEU A 70 7.43 -12.79 -3.01
N GLU A 71 7.54 -12.09 -4.14
CA GLU A 71 6.62 -12.23 -5.26
C GLU A 71 6.82 -13.57 -5.97
N TYR A 72 5.72 -14.14 -6.45
CA TYR A 72 5.74 -15.36 -7.25
C TYR A 72 6.64 -15.20 -8.49
N PRO A 73 7.37 -16.25 -8.91
CA PRO A 73 8.21 -16.22 -10.10
C PRO A 73 7.46 -15.76 -11.36
N GLU A 74 6.19 -16.13 -11.49
CA GLU A 74 5.30 -15.76 -12.59
C GLU A 74 5.04 -14.26 -12.62
N ILE A 75 4.84 -13.62 -11.46
CA ILE A 75 4.66 -12.17 -11.36
C ILE A 75 5.95 -11.46 -11.73
N ARG A 76 7.11 -11.95 -11.26
CA ARG A 76 8.40 -11.37 -11.65
C ARG A 76 8.66 -11.50 -13.14
N LYS A 77 8.33 -12.65 -13.73
CA LYS A 77 8.44 -12.89 -15.17
C LYS A 77 7.54 -11.92 -15.94
N PHE A 78 6.27 -11.80 -15.53
CA PHE A 78 5.30 -10.88 -16.12
C PHE A 78 5.78 -9.41 -16.05
N VAL A 79 6.27 -8.97 -14.89
CA VAL A 79 6.83 -7.63 -14.73
C VAL A 79 8.06 -7.44 -15.62
N SER A 80 8.95 -8.44 -15.71
CA SER A 80 10.19 -8.33 -16.48
C SER A 80 9.97 -8.19 -17.99
N ILE A 81 8.87 -8.75 -18.52
CA ILE A 81 8.49 -8.61 -19.93
C ILE A 81 7.58 -7.40 -20.19
N THR A 82 7.08 -6.75 -19.13
CA THR A 82 6.26 -5.55 -19.27
C THR A 82 7.17 -4.37 -19.56
N GLU A 83 6.95 -3.71 -20.70
CA GLU A 83 7.78 -2.58 -21.13
C GLU A 83 7.79 -1.42 -20.13
N ASN A 84 8.88 -0.65 -20.09
CA ASN A 84 9.02 0.59 -19.30
C ASN A 84 8.60 0.45 -17.82
N VAL A 85 8.98 -0.66 -17.19
CA VAL A 85 8.86 -0.88 -15.75
C VAL A 85 10.24 -0.78 -15.10
N GLU A 86 10.40 0.11 -14.13
CA GLU A 86 11.58 0.19 -13.27
C GLU A 86 11.36 -0.66 -12.02
N THR A 87 12.18 -1.69 -11.86
CA THR A 87 12.15 -2.56 -10.67
C THR A 87 13.10 -2.03 -9.60
N ILE A 88 12.58 -1.74 -8.41
CA ILE A 88 13.36 -1.36 -7.23
C ILE A 88 13.32 -2.46 -6.17
N LYS A 89 14.40 -2.57 -5.40
CA LYS A 89 14.52 -3.54 -4.31
C LYS A 89 14.71 -2.84 -2.96
N PRO A 90 14.19 -3.39 -1.85
CA PRO A 90 14.50 -2.90 -0.52
C PRO A 90 15.98 -3.12 -0.19
N LYS A 91 16.50 -2.28 0.72
CA LYS A 91 17.92 -2.37 1.16
C LYS A 91 18.22 -3.61 2.02
N MET A 92 17.20 -4.22 2.61
CA MET A 92 17.33 -5.36 3.51
C MET A 92 16.61 -6.56 2.90
N ARG A 93 17.15 -7.76 3.09
CA ARG A 93 16.45 -9.00 2.76
C ARG A 93 15.30 -9.24 3.74
N PHE A 94 14.31 -10.00 3.31
CA PHE A 94 13.11 -10.24 4.12
C PHE A 94 13.44 -10.91 5.47
N ASP A 95 14.32 -11.90 5.49
CA ASP A 95 14.76 -12.60 6.70
C ASP A 95 15.46 -11.67 7.69
N GLU A 96 16.28 -10.73 7.22
CA GLU A 96 16.91 -9.71 8.07
C GLU A 96 15.86 -8.78 8.69
N VAL A 97 14.83 -8.42 7.93
CA VAL A 97 13.71 -7.60 8.42
C VAL A 97 12.96 -8.34 9.52
N LEU A 98 12.71 -9.64 9.37
CA LEU A 98 12.06 -10.44 10.41
C LEU A 98 12.91 -10.55 11.68
N ARG A 99 14.22 -10.80 11.56
CA ARG A 99 15.13 -10.88 12.72
C ARG A 99 15.25 -9.55 13.46
N LYS A 100 15.23 -8.43 12.73
CA LYS A 100 15.40 -7.09 13.30
C LYS A 100 14.10 -6.51 13.86
N TYR A 101 13.01 -6.58 13.10
CA TYR A 101 11.75 -5.89 13.41
C TYR A 101 10.63 -6.83 13.82
N GLY A 102 10.72 -8.12 13.52
CA GLY A 102 9.68 -9.09 13.81
C GLY A 102 8.70 -9.32 12.65
N TYR A 103 7.80 -10.27 12.89
CA TYR A 103 6.79 -10.72 11.92
C TYR A 103 5.41 -10.15 12.28
N PRO A 104 4.58 -9.74 11.31
CA PRO A 104 3.21 -9.33 11.58
C PRO A 104 2.35 -10.57 11.86
N VAL A 105 1.90 -10.73 13.10
CA VAL A 105 1.04 -11.83 13.55
C VAL A 105 -0.40 -11.33 13.72
N ILE A 106 -1.38 -12.18 13.41
CA ILE A 106 -2.83 -11.91 13.44
C ILE A 106 -3.28 -10.85 12.41
N SER A 107 -2.87 -9.60 12.58
CA SER A 107 -3.12 -8.51 11.65
C SER A 107 -2.06 -7.42 11.82
N LYS A 108 -1.96 -6.52 10.83
CA LYS A 108 -1.09 -5.34 10.92
C LYS A 108 -1.44 -4.49 12.14
N GLU A 109 -2.74 -4.34 12.42
CA GLU A 109 -3.19 -3.55 13.56
C GLU A 109 -2.79 -4.19 14.88
N VAL A 110 -3.08 -5.47 15.08
CA VAL A 110 -2.72 -6.20 16.31
C VAL A 110 -1.21 -6.20 16.51
N SER A 111 -0.44 -6.44 15.45
CA SER A 111 1.02 -6.41 15.48
C SER A 111 1.56 -5.03 15.87
N ARG A 112 0.96 -3.96 15.34
CA ARG A 112 1.32 -2.59 15.71
C ARG A 112 1.00 -2.31 17.18
N GLN A 113 -0.17 -2.71 17.66
CA GLN A 113 -0.58 -2.52 19.05
C GLN A 113 0.37 -3.26 20.02
N ILE A 114 0.74 -4.51 19.71
CA ILE A 114 1.71 -5.29 20.49
C ILE A 114 3.10 -4.60 20.46
N SER A 115 3.56 -4.17 19.29
CA SER A 115 4.82 -3.43 19.15
C SER A 115 4.81 -2.11 19.93
N ASP A 116 3.70 -1.38 19.93
CA ASP A 116 3.50 -0.13 20.68
C ASP A 116 3.63 -0.41 22.18
N ILE A 117 2.97 -1.46 22.69
CA ILE A 117 3.04 -1.84 24.12
C ILE A 117 4.47 -2.19 24.53
N ARG A 118 5.18 -3.00 23.72
CA ARG A 118 6.51 -3.52 24.05
C ARG A 118 7.64 -2.49 23.96
N ASN A 119 7.52 -1.51 23.06
CA ASN A 119 8.67 -0.67 22.67
C ASN A 119 8.43 0.84 22.84
N SER A 120 7.19 1.28 23.10
CA SER A 120 6.91 2.71 23.28
C SER A 120 7.48 3.23 24.59
N LYS A 121 7.95 4.48 24.59
CA LYS A 121 8.28 5.22 25.82
C LYS A 121 7.08 6.02 26.36
N SER A 122 6.01 6.13 25.57
CA SER A 122 4.81 6.90 25.95
C SER A 122 3.86 6.03 26.76
N GLN A 123 3.78 6.29 28.07
CA GLN A 123 2.84 5.60 28.96
C GLN A 123 1.39 5.81 28.52
N LYS A 124 1.06 6.98 27.98
CA LYS A 124 -0.27 7.28 27.42
C LYS A 124 -0.64 6.31 26.29
N LEU A 125 0.29 6.05 25.37
CA LEU A 125 0.05 5.10 24.26
C LEU A 125 -0.08 3.67 24.79
N ILE A 126 0.79 3.26 25.71
CA ILE A 126 0.74 1.93 26.33
C ILE A 126 -0.61 1.71 27.02
N ASN A 127 -1.03 2.64 27.88
CA ASN A 127 -2.31 2.56 28.59
C ASN A 127 -3.49 2.53 27.62
N LYS A 128 -3.46 3.34 26.56
CA LYS A 128 -4.48 3.29 25.50
C LYS A 128 -4.56 1.92 24.85
N ARG A 129 -3.43 1.28 24.53
CA ARG A 129 -3.41 -0.06 23.94
C ARG A 129 -3.89 -1.13 24.93
N LEU A 130 -3.59 -1.01 26.22
CA LEU A 130 -3.95 -2.02 27.22
C LEU A 130 -5.39 -1.92 27.71
N TYR A 131 -5.90 -0.70 27.87
CA TYR A 131 -7.16 -0.42 28.58
C TYR A 131 -8.18 0.35 27.75
N GLY A 132 -7.77 1.03 26.67
CA GLY A 132 -8.61 1.95 25.89
C GLY A 132 -8.44 3.40 26.34
N ASP A 133 -9.27 4.29 25.80
CA ASP A 133 -9.31 5.70 26.21
C ASP A 133 -10.75 6.16 26.49
N GLU A 134 -10.93 7.43 26.84
CA GLU A 134 -12.24 8.06 27.11
C GLU A 134 -13.23 7.92 25.94
N LYS A 135 -12.75 7.68 24.72
CA LYS A 135 -13.57 7.47 23.51
C LYS A 135 -13.89 5.99 23.27
N GLY A 136 -13.58 5.11 24.23
CA GLY A 136 -13.94 3.70 24.26
C GLY A 136 -12.79 2.75 23.93
N LYS A 137 -13.13 1.56 23.40
CA LYS A 137 -12.17 0.47 23.09
C LYS A 137 -11.38 0.70 21.78
N CYS A 138 -11.56 1.85 21.12
CA CYS A 138 -10.94 2.12 19.83
C CYS A 138 -9.41 2.17 19.93
N GLY A 139 -8.74 1.22 19.29
CA GLY A 139 -7.29 1.06 19.35
C GLY A 139 -6.76 0.36 20.61
N LYS A 140 -7.64 -0.20 21.46
CA LYS A 140 -7.26 -1.16 22.50
C LYS A 140 -6.93 -2.51 21.86
N LEU A 141 -5.87 -3.16 22.33
CA LEU A 141 -5.58 -4.55 22.01
C LEU A 141 -6.67 -5.45 22.59
N SER A 142 -7.26 -6.30 21.75
CA SER A 142 -8.23 -7.30 22.19
C SER A 142 -7.65 -8.19 23.28
N ASP A 143 -8.44 -8.45 24.33
CA ASP A 143 -7.99 -9.21 25.49
C ASP A 143 -7.52 -10.63 25.10
N LYS A 144 -8.12 -11.21 24.03
CA LYS A 144 -7.70 -12.50 23.43
C LYS A 144 -6.23 -12.55 23.04
N TRP A 145 -5.63 -11.42 22.62
CA TRP A 145 -4.26 -11.38 22.08
C TRP A 145 -3.23 -10.88 23.09
N LYS A 146 -3.62 -10.58 24.34
CA LYS A 146 -2.71 -10.07 25.37
C LYS A 146 -1.58 -11.04 25.73
N PHE A 147 -1.79 -12.34 25.59
CA PHE A 147 -0.72 -13.33 25.81
C PHE A 147 0.48 -13.12 24.87
N LEU A 148 0.26 -12.54 23.68
CA LEU A 148 1.32 -12.19 22.74
C LEU A 148 2.14 -10.97 23.16
N ILE A 149 1.79 -10.26 24.24
CA ILE A 149 2.62 -9.18 24.79
C ILE A 149 3.89 -9.75 25.41
N ASN A 150 3.82 -10.93 26.03
CA ASN A 150 4.94 -11.53 26.77
C ASN A 150 5.63 -12.65 25.99
N SER A 151 5.30 -12.87 24.72
CA SER A 151 5.95 -13.90 23.89
C SER A 151 7.39 -13.55 23.49
N ASP A 152 8.22 -14.56 23.29
CA ASP A 152 9.62 -14.37 22.84
C ASP A 152 9.74 -14.01 21.34
N ILE A 153 8.63 -14.08 20.61
CA ILE A 153 8.59 -13.75 19.18
C ILE A 153 8.58 -12.24 19.02
N LYS A 154 9.48 -11.71 18.17
CA LYS A 154 9.42 -10.30 17.75
C LYS A 154 8.21 -10.10 16.84
N ILE A 155 7.32 -9.19 17.23
CA ILE A 155 6.07 -8.89 16.52
C ILE A 155 6.04 -7.41 16.18
N SER A 156 5.87 -7.10 14.89
CA SER A 156 5.56 -5.73 14.42
C SER A 156 4.99 -5.74 13.00
N ASP A 157 4.38 -4.62 12.60
CA ASP A 157 3.89 -4.35 11.24
C ASP A 157 4.94 -3.69 10.33
N LYS A 158 6.17 -3.49 10.83
CA LYS A 158 7.23 -2.73 10.14
C LYS A 158 7.77 -3.41 8.90
N CYS A 159 7.49 -4.71 8.68
CA CYS A 159 7.99 -5.41 7.50
C CYS A 159 7.50 -4.74 6.20
N CYS A 160 6.22 -4.38 6.11
CA CYS A 160 5.67 -3.69 4.94
C CYS A 160 6.31 -2.32 4.72
N ASP A 161 6.66 -1.63 5.80
CA ASP A 161 7.32 -0.33 5.73
C ASP A 161 8.72 -0.44 5.14
N VAL A 162 9.51 -1.40 5.62
CA VAL A 162 10.88 -1.63 5.14
C VAL A 162 10.89 -2.15 3.71
N MET A 163 10.05 -3.15 3.43
CA MET A 163 10.07 -3.87 2.17
C MET A 163 9.42 -3.10 1.03
N LYS A 164 8.33 -2.37 1.30
CA LYS A 164 7.53 -1.68 0.26
C LYS A 164 7.59 -0.17 0.37
N LYS A 165 7.18 0.39 1.52
CA LYS A 165 6.93 1.84 1.61
C LYS A 165 8.21 2.68 1.54
N ARG A 166 9.30 2.26 2.20
CA ARG A 166 10.58 3.00 2.22
C ARG A 166 11.25 3.09 0.84
N PRO A 167 11.47 1.99 0.10
CA PRO A 167 12.06 2.09 -1.24
C PRO A 167 11.17 2.92 -2.16
N PHE A 168 9.84 2.72 -2.11
CA PHE A 168 8.90 3.50 -2.91
C PHE A 168 8.95 5.01 -2.58
N LYS A 169 8.91 5.40 -1.30
CA LYS A 169 9.03 6.82 -0.90
C LYS A 169 10.35 7.45 -1.35
N LYS A 170 11.44 6.67 -1.39
CA LYS A 170 12.74 7.18 -1.83
C LYS A 170 12.69 7.54 -3.32
N ILE A 171 12.17 6.65 -4.16
CA ILE A 171 12.12 6.88 -5.60
C ILE A 171 11.07 7.93 -5.99
N MET A 172 9.96 8.00 -5.25
CA MET A 172 8.89 8.96 -5.52
C MET A 172 9.32 10.42 -5.39
N LYS A 173 10.47 10.72 -4.76
CA LYS A 173 11.04 12.07 -4.73
C LYS A 173 11.45 12.59 -6.11
N ASN A 174 11.66 11.69 -7.07
CA ASN A 174 12.06 12.03 -8.43
C ASN A 174 10.87 12.26 -9.37
N TYR A 175 9.64 12.10 -8.87
CA TYR A 175 8.41 12.16 -9.65
C TYR A 175 7.43 13.13 -9.02
N ASN A 176 6.62 13.78 -9.84
CA ASN A 176 5.66 14.76 -9.38
C ASN A 176 4.40 14.08 -8.83
N GLY A 177 3.97 12.97 -9.45
CA GLY A 177 2.76 12.25 -9.08
C GLY A 177 2.83 10.75 -9.31
N VAL A 178 1.90 10.03 -8.68
CA VAL A 178 1.75 8.58 -8.81
C VAL A 178 0.30 8.17 -9.00
N PHE A 179 0.06 7.27 -9.94
CA PHE A 179 -1.20 6.56 -10.09
C PHE A 179 -1.18 5.26 -9.28
N ILE A 180 -2.26 5.00 -8.54
CA ILE A 180 -2.41 3.81 -7.68
C ILE A 180 -3.77 3.17 -7.97
N GLY A 181 -3.77 1.87 -8.29
CA GLY A 181 -4.97 1.12 -8.68
C GLY A 181 -5.72 0.54 -7.48
N THR A 182 -6.05 1.37 -6.48
CA THR A 182 -6.94 0.96 -5.38
C THR A 182 -8.40 1.11 -5.78
N MET A 183 -9.20 0.09 -5.49
CA MET A 183 -10.62 0.07 -5.77
C MET A 183 -11.43 0.51 -4.56
N THR A 184 -12.63 1.04 -4.80
CA THR A 184 -13.54 1.43 -3.72
C THR A 184 -13.95 0.25 -2.84
N GLU A 185 -13.97 -0.97 -3.40
CA GLU A 185 -14.29 -2.20 -2.68
C GLU A 185 -13.17 -2.71 -1.77
N ASP A 186 -11.97 -2.12 -1.85
CA ASP A 186 -10.81 -2.51 -1.03
C ASP A 186 -10.87 -1.90 0.40
N SER A 187 -11.94 -1.19 0.77
CA SER A 187 -12.06 -0.43 2.03
C SER A 187 -13.42 -0.53 2.70
#